data_AF-A0A1A9BP33-F1
#
_entry.id   AF-A0A1A9BP33-F1
#
_cell.length_a   1.000
_cell.length_b   1.000
_cell.length_c   1.000
_cell.angle_alpha   90.00
_cell.angle_beta   90.00
_cell.angle_gamma   90.00
#
_symmetry.space_group_name_H-M   'P 1'
#
loop_
_entity.id
_entity.type
_entity.pdbx_description
1 polymer ?
#
loop_
_entity_poly.entity_id
_entity_poly.type
_entity_poly.pdbx_seq_one_letter_code
_entity_poly.pdbx_strand_id
1 'polypeptide(L)'
;MSKSRTPKNRSARTRKRARQEAARAARTVQPPGGAAGPEGSALWLMRPPYSGYESWITLTPSNSVPEGAQEGLDGELADVYGTVRRLAPLYEYSVPMAALTLERLIRRGLLPLATPGTADLVSLVPLADLVAVCAADEVLARAPEGLDALLHELHAHGALVVDDDHVIRLAALV
;
A
#
# COMPACT_ATOMS: atom_id res chain seq x y z
N MET A 1 -4.02 -40.40 -5.31
CA MET A 1 -2.81 -39.58 -5.56
C MET A 1 -3.19 -38.42 -6.48
N SER A 2 -3.51 -37.26 -5.91
CA SER A 2 -3.95 -36.08 -6.67
C SER A 2 -2.73 -35.30 -7.14
N LYS A 3 -2.51 -35.25 -8.47
CA LYS A 3 -1.43 -34.47 -9.08
C LYS A 3 -1.82 -32.99 -9.09
N SER A 4 -1.21 -32.18 -8.22
CA SER A 4 -1.34 -30.71 -8.23
C SER A 4 -0.72 -30.14 -9.51
N ARG A 5 -1.53 -29.46 -10.33
CA ARG A 5 -1.06 -28.78 -11.55
C ARG A 5 -0.38 -27.46 -11.16
N THR A 6 0.89 -27.33 -11.53
CA THR A 6 1.70 -26.12 -11.32
C THR A 6 1.09 -24.92 -12.07
N PRO A 7 1.01 -23.73 -11.47
CA PRO A 7 0.44 -22.55 -12.10
C PRO A 7 1.27 -22.12 -13.32
N LYS A 8 0.59 -21.98 -14.46
CA LYS A 8 1.18 -21.63 -15.75
C LYS A 8 1.63 -20.16 -15.71
N ASN A 9 2.93 -19.92 -15.89
CA ASN A 9 3.51 -18.57 -15.94
C ASN A 9 2.74 -17.69 -16.95
N ARG A 10 2.02 -16.68 -16.46
CA ARG A 10 1.29 -15.72 -17.31
C ARG A 10 2.29 -14.89 -18.11
N SER A 11 2.08 -14.82 -19.42
CA SER A 11 2.93 -14.06 -20.35
C SER A 11 3.01 -12.59 -19.94
N ALA A 12 4.15 -11.93 -20.20
CA ALA A 12 4.35 -10.51 -19.89
C ALA A 12 3.25 -9.61 -20.52
N ARG A 13 2.74 -10.01 -21.69
CA ARG A 13 1.63 -9.33 -22.38
C ARG A 13 0.31 -9.42 -21.61
N THR A 14 0.03 -10.55 -20.98
CA THR A 14 -1.16 -10.75 -20.13
C THR A 14 -1.06 -9.90 -18.86
N ARG A 15 0.14 -9.83 -18.25
CA ARG A 15 0.39 -8.94 -17.10
C ARG A 15 0.21 -7.47 -17.47
N LYS A 16 0.75 -7.02 -18.60
CA LYS A 16 0.58 -5.63 -19.09
C LYS A 16 -0.90 -5.27 -19.33
N ARG A 17 -1.69 -6.20 -19.89
CA ARG A 17 -3.12 -6.00 -20.11
C ARG A 17 -3.92 -5.92 -18.81
N ALA A 18 -3.64 -6.82 -17.85
CA ALA A 18 -4.27 -6.77 -16.52
C ALA A 18 -3.93 -5.47 -15.78
N ARG A 19 -2.67 -5.01 -15.87
CA ARG A 19 -2.23 -3.71 -15.32
C ARG A 19 -3.00 -2.53 -15.94
N GLN A 20 -3.21 -2.55 -17.26
CA GLN A 20 -3.95 -1.48 -17.95
C GLN A 20 -5.46 -1.51 -17.68
N GLU A 21 -6.08 -2.69 -17.63
CA GLU A 21 -7.50 -2.84 -17.32
C GLU A 21 -7.81 -2.38 -15.90
N ALA A 22 -6.92 -2.66 -14.97
CA ALA A 22 -7.07 -2.21 -13.61
C ALA A 22 -6.80 -0.72 -13.38
N ALA A 23 -5.82 -0.15 -14.08
CA ALA A 23 -5.62 1.29 -14.12
C ALA A 23 -6.82 2.04 -14.74
N ARG A 24 -7.68 1.34 -15.49
CA ARG A 24 -8.98 1.86 -15.96
C ARG A 24 -10.09 1.61 -14.95
N ALA A 25 -10.15 0.45 -14.31
CA ALA A 25 -11.16 0.13 -13.29
C ALA A 25 -11.08 1.05 -12.07
N ALA A 26 -9.87 1.44 -11.66
CA ALA A 26 -9.66 2.42 -10.59
C ALA A 26 -10.22 3.82 -10.93
N ARG A 27 -10.49 4.14 -12.20
CA ARG A 27 -11.04 5.45 -12.62
C ARG A 27 -12.54 5.58 -12.43
N THR A 28 -13.25 4.49 -12.12
CA THR A 28 -14.74 4.48 -12.15
C THR A 28 -15.39 4.38 -10.77
N VAL A 29 -14.62 4.40 -9.68
CA VAL A 29 -15.16 4.19 -8.33
C VAL A 29 -15.37 5.53 -7.63
N GLN A 30 -16.62 6.01 -7.66
CA GLN A 30 -17.13 7.06 -6.78
C GLN A 30 -17.78 6.37 -5.57
N PRO A 31 -17.42 6.70 -4.32
CA PRO A 31 -17.95 5.97 -3.16
C PRO A 31 -19.40 6.39 -2.88
N PRO A 32 -20.37 5.44 -2.77
CA PRO A 32 -21.65 5.73 -2.16
C PRO A 32 -21.48 5.78 -0.63
N GLY A 33 -22.13 6.75 0.01
CA GLY A 33 -21.94 7.05 1.43
C GLY A 33 -22.38 5.94 2.38
N GLY A 34 -21.62 5.82 3.47
CA GLY A 34 -22.11 5.52 4.82
C GLY A 34 -22.31 4.05 5.19
N ALA A 35 -21.25 3.37 5.64
CA ALA A 35 -21.34 2.32 6.66
C ALA A 35 -19.96 2.06 7.31
N ALA A 36 -19.94 1.96 8.65
CA ALA A 36 -18.75 1.72 9.46
C ALA A 36 -18.35 0.23 9.46
N GLY A 37 -17.84 -0.25 8.33
CA GLY A 37 -17.07 -1.50 8.18
C GLY A 37 -15.82 -1.23 7.34
N PRO A 38 -14.96 -2.23 7.04
CA PRO A 38 -13.77 -2.07 6.18
C PRO A 38 -14.11 -1.54 4.77
N GLU A 39 -15.40 -1.52 4.44
CA GLU A 39 -16.04 -0.93 3.26
C GLU A 39 -15.98 0.61 3.21
N GLY A 40 -15.47 1.28 4.26
CA GLY A 40 -15.26 2.73 4.29
C GLY A 40 -13.97 3.22 3.62
N SER A 41 -12.90 2.41 3.62
CA SER A 41 -11.62 2.82 3.03
C SER A 41 -11.65 2.80 1.50
N ALA A 42 -11.15 3.88 0.88
CA ALA A 42 -11.10 4.01 -0.59
C ALA A 42 -10.32 2.86 -1.24
N LEU A 43 -9.24 2.36 -0.60
CA LEU A 43 -8.51 1.18 -1.07
C LEU A 43 -9.34 -0.10 -1.09
N TRP A 44 -10.17 -0.33 -0.06
CA TRP A 44 -11.02 -1.51 0.00
C TRP A 44 -12.11 -1.49 -1.07
N LEU A 45 -12.65 -0.30 -1.36
CA LEU A 45 -13.66 -0.11 -2.42
C LEU A 45 -13.04 -0.22 -3.82
N MET A 46 -11.85 0.33 -4.04
CA MET A 46 -11.18 0.28 -5.34
C MET A 46 -10.58 -1.09 -5.68
N ARG A 47 -10.20 -1.88 -4.66
CA ARG A 47 -9.48 -3.17 -4.77
C ARG A 47 -8.48 -3.20 -5.93
N PRO A 48 -7.34 -2.49 -5.80
CA PRO A 48 -6.31 -2.53 -6.83
C PRO A 48 -5.96 -3.98 -7.21
N PRO A 49 -5.67 -4.24 -8.48
CA PRO A 49 -5.57 -5.58 -9.09
C PRO A 49 -4.26 -6.31 -8.73
N TYR A 50 -3.61 -5.90 -7.66
CA TYR A 50 -2.27 -6.35 -7.30
C TYR A 50 -2.38 -7.30 -6.11
N SER A 51 -1.53 -8.31 -6.11
CA SER A 51 -1.52 -9.37 -5.09
C SER A 51 -1.40 -8.84 -3.66
N GLY A 52 -0.73 -7.70 -3.48
CA GLY A 52 -0.61 -7.01 -2.19
C GLY A 52 -1.93 -6.51 -1.59
N TYR A 53 -3.01 -6.46 -2.37
CA TYR A 53 -4.36 -6.07 -1.94
C TYR A 53 -5.33 -7.27 -1.85
N GLU A 54 -4.88 -8.48 -2.15
CA GLU A 54 -5.67 -9.70 -1.96
C GLU A 54 -5.61 -10.20 -0.50
N SER A 55 -4.57 -9.80 0.24
CA SER A 55 -4.33 -10.22 1.62
C SER A 55 -4.23 -9.02 2.55
N TRP A 56 -4.96 -9.11 3.67
CA TRP A 56 -5.11 -8.06 4.66
C TRP A 56 -4.91 -8.65 6.06
N ILE A 57 -4.20 -7.90 6.90
CA ILE A 57 -4.00 -8.23 8.31
C ILE A 57 -4.97 -7.36 9.12
N THR A 58 -5.99 -8.01 9.68
CA THR A 58 -6.99 -7.33 10.50
C THR A 58 -6.61 -7.43 11.97
N LEU A 59 -6.54 -6.28 12.64
CA LEU A 59 -6.46 -6.18 14.09
C LEU A 59 -7.84 -5.83 14.63
N THR A 60 -8.28 -6.46 15.71
CA THR A 60 -9.45 -5.96 16.44
C THR A 60 -8.99 -4.90 17.44
N PRO A 61 -9.73 -3.80 17.63
CA PRO A 61 -9.40 -2.79 18.64
C PRO A 61 -9.28 -3.38 20.06
N SER A 62 -10.03 -4.46 20.33
CA SER A 62 -10.03 -5.22 21.57
C SER A 62 -8.91 -6.27 21.68
N ASN A 63 -8.22 -6.63 20.58
CA ASN A 63 -6.97 -7.39 20.60
C ASN A 63 -5.76 -6.44 20.51
N SER A 64 -5.79 -5.33 21.25
CA SER A 64 -4.56 -4.76 21.76
C SER A 64 -3.89 -5.85 22.59
N VAL A 65 -2.95 -6.55 21.95
CA VAL A 65 -2.26 -7.70 22.52
C VAL A 65 -1.73 -7.32 23.90
N PRO A 66 -1.97 -8.15 24.93
CA PRO A 66 -1.48 -7.87 26.28
C PRO A 66 0.03 -7.64 26.20
N GLU A 67 0.47 -6.58 26.89
CA GLU A 67 1.86 -6.20 27.06
C GLU A 67 2.66 -7.46 27.45
N GLY A 68 3.49 -7.99 26.53
CA GLY A 68 4.25 -9.24 26.74
C GLY A 68 4.09 -10.34 25.67
N ALA A 69 3.05 -10.34 24.81
CA ALA A 69 2.97 -11.42 23.79
C ALA A 69 4.02 -11.31 22.65
N GLN A 70 4.88 -10.30 22.70
CA GLN A 70 6.07 -10.17 21.86
C GLN A 70 7.24 -11.04 22.35
N GLU A 71 7.23 -11.50 23.61
CA GLU A 71 8.35 -12.24 24.24
C GLU A 71 8.66 -13.62 23.63
N GLY A 72 7.89 -14.08 22.64
CA GLY A 72 8.13 -15.33 21.92
C GLY A 72 8.20 -15.21 20.39
N LEU A 73 8.12 -14.00 19.84
CA LEU A 73 8.20 -13.80 18.40
C LEU A 73 9.67 -13.70 17.97
N ASP A 74 9.99 -14.27 16.81
CA ASP A 74 11.27 -13.97 16.18
C ASP A 74 11.35 -12.47 15.84
N GLY A 75 12.58 -11.94 15.71
CA GLY A 75 12.80 -10.51 15.52
C GLY A 75 12.11 -9.94 14.26
N GLU A 76 12.00 -10.73 13.19
CA GLU A 76 11.36 -10.31 11.95
C GLU A 76 9.83 -10.21 12.12
N LEU A 77 9.22 -11.17 12.80
CA LEU A 77 7.80 -11.21 13.08
C LEU A 77 7.40 -10.13 14.09
N ALA A 78 8.25 -9.85 15.08
CA ALA A 78 8.06 -8.72 16.00
C ALA A 78 8.08 -7.38 15.26
N ASP A 79 9.00 -7.19 14.30
CA ASP A 79 9.08 -5.98 13.47
C ASP A 79 7.86 -5.79 12.57
N VAL A 80 7.40 -6.88 11.93
CA VAL A 80 6.18 -6.88 11.11
C VAL A 80 4.97 -6.54 11.99
N TYR A 81 4.85 -7.18 13.15
CA TYR A 81 3.75 -6.93 14.07
C TYR A 81 3.72 -5.49 14.60
N GLY A 82 4.88 -4.97 15.02
CA GLY A 82 5.01 -3.57 15.45
C GLY A 82 4.65 -2.58 14.34
N THR A 83 4.98 -2.92 13.09
CA THR A 83 4.58 -2.13 11.92
C THR A 83 3.07 -2.17 11.70
N VAL A 84 2.45 -3.36 11.70
CA VAL A 84 0.99 -3.48 11.53
C VAL A 84 0.26 -2.70 12.62
N ARG A 85 0.71 -2.80 13.87
CA ARG A 85 0.09 -2.07 15.00
C ARG A 85 0.19 -0.55 14.83
N ARG A 86 1.31 -0.03 14.30
CA ARG A 86 1.48 1.40 14.01
C ARG A 86 0.58 1.85 12.86
N LEU A 87 0.48 1.05 11.80
CA LEU A 87 -0.30 1.41 10.60
C LEU A 87 -1.80 1.20 10.78
N ALA A 88 -2.22 0.28 11.65
CA ALA A 88 -3.62 -0.13 11.78
C ALA A 88 -4.62 1.04 11.92
N PRO A 89 -4.39 2.08 12.74
CA PRO A 89 -5.32 3.22 12.81
C PRO A 89 -5.54 3.94 11.47
N LEU A 90 -4.52 4.00 10.60
CA LEU A 90 -4.61 4.64 9.28
C LEU A 90 -5.40 3.81 8.27
N TYR A 91 -5.48 2.50 8.47
CA TYR A 91 -6.15 1.56 7.57
C TYR A 91 -7.40 0.94 8.20
N GLU A 92 -8.07 1.65 9.11
CA GLU A 92 -9.30 1.17 9.79
C GLU A 92 -9.12 -0.23 10.42
N TYR A 93 -7.93 -0.46 10.97
CA TYR A 93 -7.48 -1.73 11.55
C TYR A 93 -7.42 -2.93 10.59
N SER A 94 -7.46 -2.70 9.29
CA SER A 94 -7.25 -3.71 8.26
C SER A 94 -6.10 -3.28 7.34
N VAL A 95 -4.90 -3.79 7.60
CA VAL A 95 -3.69 -3.35 6.89
C VAL A 95 -3.42 -4.27 5.69
N PRO A 96 -3.39 -3.76 4.44
CA PRO A 96 -3.07 -4.60 3.28
C PRO A 96 -1.56 -4.92 3.24
N MET A 97 -1.20 -6.07 2.66
CA MET A 97 0.22 -6.43 2.46
C MET A 97 0.99 -5.40 1.63
N ALA A 98 0.30 -4.69 0.73
CA ALA A 98 0.84 -3.55 -0.01
C ALA A 98 1.32 -2.40 0.91
N ALA A 99 0.61 -2.12 2.01
CA ALA A 99 1.03 -1.09 2.97
C ALA A 99 2.32 -1.50 3.72
N LEU A 100 2.46 -2.77 4.06
CA LEU A 100 3.72 -3.28 4.64
C LEU A 100 4.88 -3.22 3.65
N THR A 101 4.60 -3.42 2.36
CA THR A 101 5.60 -3.26 1.31
C THR A 101 6.02 -1.79 1.18
N LEU A 102 5.05 -0.86 1.20
CA LEU A 102 5.32 0.57 1.18
C LEU A 102 6.20 0.99 2.36
N GLU A 103 5.88 0.56 3.58
CA GLU A 103 6.70 0.83 4.77
C GLU A 103 8.15 0.34 4.57
N ARG A 104 8.36 -0.86 4.01
CA ARG A 104 9.71 -1.38 3.74
C ARG A 104 10.47 -0.50 2.74
N LEU A 105 9.80 0.06 1.74
CA LEU A 105 10.41 0.98 0.77
C LEU A 105 10.79 2.31 1.45
N ILE A 106 9.90 2.85 2.28
CA ILE A 106 10.13 4.07 3.08
C ILE A 106 11.34 3.89 3.99
N ARG A 107 11.41 2.78 4.75
CA ARG A 107 12.54 2.47 5.64
C ARG A 107 13.88 2.32 4.90
N ARG A 108 13.84 1.84 3.66
CA ARG A 108 15.02 1.76 2.79
C ARG A 108 15.44 3.12 2.23
N GLY A 109 14.59 4.14 2.33
CA GLY A 109 14.84 5.48 1.83
C GLY A 109 14.85 5.60 0.31
N LEU A 110 14.30 4.62 -0.42
CA LEU A 110 14.27 4.58 -1.88
C LEU A 110 12.90 4.17 -2.38
N LEU A 111 12.26 5.06 -3.14
CA LEU A 111 10.91 4.90 -3.65
C LEU A 111 10.96 4.66 -5.17
N PRO A 112 10.67 3.44 -5.67
CA PRO A 112 10.49 3.20 -7.09
C PRO A 112 9.15 3.81 -7.55
N LEU A 113 9.19 4.98 -8.17
CA LEU A 113 8.01 5.68 -8.68
C LEU A 113 7.83 5.45 -10.17
N ALA A 114 6.63 5.02 -10.58
CA ALA A 114 6.27 5.00 -11.99
C ALA A 114 6.03 6.43 -12.51
N THR A 115 6.60 6.75 -13.66
CA THR A 115 6.35 8.05 -14.31
C THR A 115 4.94 8.06 -14.92
N PRO A 116 4.09 9.06 -14.59
CA PRO A 116 2.74 9.16 -15.15
C PRO A 116 2.75 9.20 -16.69
N GLY A 117 1.83 8.47 -17.32
CA GLY A 117 1.73 8.40 -18.79
C GLY A 117 2.71 7.44 -19.47
N THR A 118 3.78 7.01 -18.80
CA THR A 118 4.76 6.05 -19.32
C THR A 118 4.84 4.83 -18.43
N ALA A 119 3.96 3.85 -18.67
CA ALA A 119 3.75 2.69 -17.79
C ALA A 119 5.00 1.86 -17.47
N ASP A 120 6.02 1.93 -18.32
CA ASP A 120 7.24 1.12 -18.24
C ASP A 120 8.46 1.92 -17.70
N LEU A 121 8.34 3.24 -17.48
CA LEU A 121 9.41 4.05 -16.90
C LEU A 121 9.26 4.16 -15.39
N VAL A 122 10.23 3.60 -14.67
CA VAL A 122 10.33 3.63 -13.21
C VAL A 122 11.57 4.41 -12.82
N SER A 123 11.39 5.44 -11.99
CA SER A 123 12.47 6.24 -11.41
C SER A 123 12.67 5.84 -9.96
N LEU A 124 13.90 5.59 -9.54
CA LEU A 124 14.24 5.42 -8.13
C LEU A 124 14.45 6.79 -7.52
N VAL A 125 13.56 7.18 -6.62
CA VAL A 125 13.58 8.48 -5.94
C VAL A 125 14.05 8.29 -4.50
N PRO A 126 15.18 8.89 -4.09
CA PRO A 126 15.56 8.95 -2.69
C PRO A 126 14.49 9.66 -1.86
N LEU A 127 14.10 9.06 -0.74
CA LEU A 127 13.10 9.64 0.16
C LEU A 127 13.55 11.02 0.66
N ALA A 128 14.85 11.20 0.91
CA ALA A 128 15.43 12.49 1.32
C ALA A 128 15.19 13.60 0.29
N ASP A 129 15.29 13.29 -1.00
CA ASP A 129 15.05 14.24 -2.08
C ASP A 129 13.57 14.63 -2.11
N LEU A 130 12.67 13.66 -1.92
CA LEU A 130 11.24 13.92 -1.83
C LEU A 130 10.89 14.79 -0.61
N VAL A 131 11.51 14.53 0.56
CA VAL A 131 11.37 15.37 1.75
C VAL A 131 11.81 16.81 1.45
N ALA A 132 12.96 17.00 0.81
CA ALA A 132 13.47 18.33 0.48
C ALA A 132 12.51 19.10 -0.44
N VAL A 133 11.96 18.42 -1.45
CA VAL A 133 10.96 19.01 -2.37
C VAL A 133 9.68 19.38 -1.61
N CYS A 134 9.12 18.46 -0.81
CA CYS A 134 7.89 18.71 -0.07
C CYS A 134 8.05 19.76 1.05
N ALA A 135 9.26 19.93 1.60
CA ALA A 135 9.58 21.00 2.55
C ALA A 135 9.59 22.36 1.85
N ALA A 136 10.18 22.45 0.66
CA ALA A 136 10.23 23.68 -0.13
C ALA A 136 8.83 24.17 -0.54
N ASP A 137 7.92 23.24 -0.81
CA ASP A 137 6.53 23.53 -1.21
C ASP A 137 5.55 23.65 -0.03
N GLU A 138 6.04 23.73 1.22
CA GLU A 138 5.25 23.79 2.46
C GLU A 138 4.26 22.61 2.67
N VAL A 139 4.37 21.55 1.87
CA VAL A 139 3.52 20.35 1.96
C VAL A 139 3.74 19.65 3.30
N LEU A 140 5.00 19.54 3.75
CA LEU A 140 5.32 18.91 5.03
C LEU A 140 4.84 19.72 6.23
N ALA A 141 4.73 21.04 6.12
CA ALA A 141 4.15 21.86 7.19
C ALA A 141 2.68 21.51 7.46
N ARG A 142 2.00 20.93 6.46
CA ARG A 142 0.61 20.46 6.54
C ARG A 142 0.47 18.98 6.89
N ALA A 143 1.58 18.25 6.96
CA ALA A 143 1.65 16.84 7.33
C ALA A 143 2.40 16.71 8.67
N PRO A 144 1.72 16.93 9.82
CA PRO A 144 2.36 17.07 11.13
C PRO A 144 3.15 15.84 11.58
N GLU A 145 2.87 14.67 11.01
CA GLU A 145 3.51 13.39 11.32
C GLU A 145 4.67 13.04 10.38
N GLY A 146 4.95 13.87 9.36
CA GLY A 146 6.04 13.65 8.42
C GLY A 146 5.62 13.05 7.07
N LEU A 147 6.61 12.87 6.19
CA LEU A 147 6.39 12.39 4.82
C LEU A 147 5.94 10.93 4.77
N ASP A 148 6.43 10.10 5.68
CA ASP A 148 6.06 8.69 5.81
C ASP A 148 4.58 8.52 6.16
N ALA A 149 4.08 9.28 7.14
CA ALA A 149 2.67 9.32 7.48
C ALA A 149 1.83 9.80 6.28
N LEU A 150 2.25 10.87 5.60
CA LEU A 150 1.59 11.38 4.40
C LEU A 150 1.52 10.33 3.28
N LEU A 151 2.60 9.59 3.03
CA LEU A 151 2.62 8.53 2.02
C LEU A 151 1.65 7.39 2.39
N HIS A 152 1.55 7.04 3.67
CA HIS A 152 0.60 6.05 4.15
C HIS A 152 -0.85 6.53 4.07
N GLU A 153 -1.13 7.81 4.34
CA GLU A 153 -2.43 8.44 4.15
C GLU A 153 -2.84 8.44 2.67
N LEU A 154 -1.96 8.91 1.78
CA LEU A 154 -2.18 8.88 0.34
C LEU A 154 -2.42 7.46 -0.16
N HIS A 155 -1.68 6.49 0.37
CA HIS A 155 -1.92 5.08 0.08
C HIS A 155 -3.28 4.61 0.63
N ALA A 156 -3.65 4.92 1.88
CA ALA A 156 -4.93 4.53 2.49
C ALA A 156 -6.15 5.11 1.74
N HIS A 157 -6.03 6.35 1.27
CA HIS A 157 -7.01 6.99 0.39
C HIS A 157 -6.94 6.49 -1.06
N GLY A 158 -5.98 5.63 -1.36
CA GLY A 158 -5.80 5.02 -2.65
C GLY A 158 -5.29 5.97 -3.72
N ALA A 159 -4.78 7.15 -3.37
CA ALA A 159 -4.04 8.03 -4.28
C ALA A 159 -2.69 7.42 -4.71
N LEU A 160 -2.12 6.57 -3.86
CA LEU A 160 -0.95 5.75 -4.16
C LEU A 160 -1.30 4.27 -4.11
N VAL A 161 -0.74 3.50 -5.04
CA VAL A 161 -0.81 2.04 -5.02
C VAL A 161 0.57 1.44 -5.26
N VAL A 162 0.82 0.27 -4.68
CA VAL A 162 2.05 -0.51 -4.86
C VAL A 162 1.73 -1.70 -5.73
N ASP A 163 2.39 -1.83 -6.88
CA ASP A 163 2.15 -2.96 -7.78
C ASP A 163 2.92 -4.23 -7.39
N ASP A 164 2.72 -5.31 -8.15
CA ASP A 164 3.37 -6.61 -7.91
C ASP A 164 4.91 -6.58 -8.08
N ASP A 165 5.45 -5.57 -8.77
CA ASP A 165 6.88 -5.35 -8.93
C ASP A 165 7.42 -4.40 -7.84
N HIS A 166 6.62 -4.12 -6.80
CA HIS A 166 6.89 -3.17 -5.72
C HIS A 166 7.09 -1.72 -6.20
N VAL A 167 6.52 -1.36 -7.34
CA VAL A 167 6.57 0.00 -7.88
C VAL A 167 5.37 0.79 -7.37
N ILE A 168 5.64 1.98 -6.85
CA ILE A 168 4.63 2.94 -6.42
C ILE A 168 4.09 3.64 -7.65
N ARG A 169 2.76 3.67 -7.76
CA ARG A 169 2.03 4.32 -8.83
C ARG A 169 1.04 5.29 -8.23
N LEU A 170 0.90 6.45 -8.87
CA LEU A 170 -0.29 7.28 -8.66
C LEU A 170 -1.49 6.49 -9.17
N ALA A 171 -2.45 6.23 -8.31
CA ALA A 171 -3.77 5.83 -8.79
C ALA A 171 -4.29 7.01 -9.61
N ALA A 172 -4.82 6.75 -10.80
CA ALA A 172 -5.42 7.79 -11.62
C ALA A 172 -6.73 8.24 -10.96
N LEU A 173 -6.63 9.09 -9.94
CA LEU A 173 -7.72 9.83 -9.33
C LEU A 173 -7.73 11.23 -9.95
N VAL A 174 -8.38 11.34 -11.11
CA VAL A 174 -9.07 12.57 -11.58
C VAL A 174 -10.32 12.13 -12.33
#